data_AF-A0A525CMH6-F1
#
_entry.id   AF-A0A525CMH6-F1
#
_cell.length_a   1.000
_cell.length_b   1.000
_cell.length_c   1.000
_cell.angle_alpha   90.00
_cell.angle_beta   90.00
_cell.angle_gamma   90.00
#
_symmetry.space_group_name_H-M   'P 1'
#
loop_
_entity.id
_entity.type
_entity.pdbx_description
1 polymer ?
#
loop_
_entity_poly.entity_id
_entity_poly.type
_entity_poly.pdbx_seq_one_letter_code
_entity_poly.pdbx_strand_id
1 'polypeptide(L)'
;MMLSMSVFADEGLNVSVAISGIEGEELENVKVHLGYADFVSNPQRDISVRRWYKASKKRIKKSLEALGYYSVDIESDYLKSEEKVQISFIINLNEPVIVENVDVTIAGEGNSDLGFLTVTEKFNQLRGKKFRHDNYESLKSDLANIAVAKGYFDSQFTTRKVDVFPDKKSAMIMVKFDSGNRYLFGEVTFDKSRLSQKFLQAFIPFEYAEKYDAAKLIKLRSKLLSSQYFSSVNVVRGDKPADSLLWPITVNYQLKPRYKYDFGVGFGTDTGARISLGFEDRLLNSSGHHYSIFTVVSQKQQNAGFEYIYPLEDPLHDLYKFTISYEKEDIDFASTKAFVTGAERVRIKENDWTRSLFIRYMQEKSYIAERDVDASLLLPGISWVQSHSNDFKYPTKGWMGNINLMGGIESVGSDFSLLHARTRFKLIKSLFPGFRLLLRTELGGMHVEDEDYNNMPLSLRFFAGGDKSVRGYEYKYLSPELDGHKIGARYLVVGSAEVDYKVSQDWAVATFVDYGGAINKFTEPLDSGVGVGLRWFSPVGPVRFDLAFPQDNKADNFRIHFSIGPDL
;
A
#
# COMPACT_ATOMS: atom_id res chain seq x y z
N MET A 1 -34.79 -12.05 -67.29
CA MET A 1 -33.97 -12.87 -66.39
C MET A 1 -32.57 -12.26 -66.36
N MET A 2 -32.10 -11.87 -65.17
CA MET A 2 -30.78 -11.29 -64.79
C MET A 2 -30.40 -9.94 -65.45
N LEU A 3 -30.65 -8.76 -64.84
CA LEU A 3 -30.02 -8.16 -63.64
C LEU A 3 -28.48 -8.16 -63.68
N SER A 4 -27.89 -7.05 -64.15
CA SER A 4 -26.56 -6.60 -63.72
C SER A 4 -26.68 -5.14 -63.26
N MET A 5 -26.80 -4.96 -61.94
CA MET A 5 -26.56 -3.69 -61.26
C MET A 5 -25.05 -3.44 -61.27
N SER A 6 -24.61 -2.43 -62.01
CA SER A 6 -23.27 -1.85 -61.83
C SER A 6 -23.36 -0.91 -60.63
N VAL A 7 -22.95 -1.38 -59.46
CA VAL A 7 -22.64 -0.54 -58.31
C VAL A 7 -21.42 0.29 -58.68
N PHE A 8 -21.60 1.57 -58.98
CA PHE A 8 -20.50 2.52 -58.97
C PHE A 8 -20.05 2.66 -57.52
N ALA A 9 -18.87 2.13 -57.22
CA ALA A 9 -18.15 2.48 -56.00
C ALA A 9 -17.78 3.97 -56.10
N ASP A 10 -18.43 4.80 -55.29
CA ASP A 10 -18.10 6.22 -55.10
C ASP A 10 -16.71 6.27 -54.45
N GLU A 11 -15.66 6.51 -55.24
CA GLU A 11 -14.28 6.62 -54.76
C GLU A 11 -14.21 7.73 -53.71
N GLY A 12 -13.77 7.38 -52.49
CA GLY A 12 -13.69 8.34 -51.40
C GLY A 12 -12.65 9.42 -51.70
N LEU A 13 -13.01 10.68 -51.47
CA LEU A 13 -12.12 11.81 -51.72
C LEU A 13 -11.00 11.85 -50.68
N ASN A 14 -9.78 12.15 -51.13
CA ASN A 14 -8.67 12.45 -50.24
C ASN A 14 -8.78 13.90 -49.76
N VAL A 15 -8.94 14.12 -48.45
CA VAL A 15 -9.20 15.44 -47.86
C VAL A 15 -8.00 15.91 -47.06
N SER A 16 -7.44 17.07 -47.42
CA SER A 16 -6.43 17.76 -46.60
C SER A 16 -7.02 19.00 -45.94
N VAL A 17 -6.92 19.09 -44.62
CA VAL A 17 -7.41 20.23 -43.82
C VAL A 17 -6.23 20.94 -43.17
N ALA A 18 -6.06 22.23 -43.48
CA ALA A 18 -5.08 23.12 -42.86
C ALA A 18 -5.78 24.10 -41.91
N ILE A 19 -5.23 24.28 -40.71
CA ILE A 19 -5.69 25.26 -39.71
C ILE A 19 -4.48 26.11 -39.33
N SER A 20 -4.58 27.43 -39.48
CA SER A 20 -3.50 28.38 -39.18
C SER A 20 -4.02 29.59 -38.41
N GLY A 21 -3.11 30.36 -37.80
CA GLY A 21 -3.43 31.55 -36.99
C GLY A 21 -3.68 31.26 -35.50
N ILE A 22 -3.68 29.99 -35.10
CA ILE A 22 -3.75 29.53 -33.70
C ILE A 22 -2.76 28.40 -33.45
N GLU A 23 -2.24 28.33 -32.22
CA GLU A 23 -1.24 27.33 -31.79
C GLU A 23 -1.62 26.78 -30.41
N GLY A 24 -0.87 25.78 -29.92
CA GLY A 24 -1.04 25.25 -28.57
C GLY A 24 -2.45 24.74 -28.25
N GLU A 25 -2.97 25.15 -27.08
CA GLU A 25 -4.26 24.71 -26.53
C GLU A 25 -5.43 25.04 -27.46
N GLU A 26 -5.44 26.23 -28.05
CA GLU A 26 -6.48 26.68 -28.97
C GLU A 26 -6.57 25.78 -30.20
N LEU A 27 -5.43 25.42 -30.78
CA LEU A 27 -5.38 24.52 -31.95
C LEU A 27 -5.84 23.10 -31.60
N GLU A 28 -5.41 22.57 -30.45
CA GLU A 28 -5.84 21.25 -29.99
C GLU A 28 -7.34 21.20 -29.73
N ASN A 29 -7.89 22.20 -29.03
CA ASN A 29 -9.31 22.26 -28.73
C ASN A 29 -10.17 22.34 -30.01
N VAL A 30 -9.72 23.13 -31.01
CA VAL A 30 -10.38 23.22 -32.32
C VAL A 30 -10.33 21.90 -33.07
N LYS A 31 -9.17 21.21 -33.10
CA LYS A 31 -9.04 19.90 -33.74
C LYS A 31 -9.99 18.86 -33.15
N VAL A 32 -10.11 18.83 -31.81
CA VAL A 32 -11.04 17.93 -31.10
C VAL A 32 -12.49 18.24 -31.47
N HIS A 33 -12.91 19.51 -31.39
CA HIS A 33 -14.29 19.92 -31.71
C HIS A 33 -14.67 19.71 -33.18
N LEU A 34 -13.69 19.71 -34.08
CA LEU A 34 -13.87 19.39 -35.48
C LEU A 34 -13.95 17.90 -35.77
N GLY A 35 -13.54 17.03 -34.83
CA GLY A 35 -13.33 15.61 -35.10
C GLY A 35 -12.22 15.39 -36.14
N TYR A 36 -11.17 16.21 -36.08
CA TYR A 36 -10.15 16.31 -37.13
C TYR A 36 -9.49 14.96 -37.45
N ALA A 37 -9.12 14.19 -36.42
CA ALA A 37 -8.48 12.89 -36.59
C ALA A 37 -9.37 11.91 -37.37
N ASP A 38 -10.60 11.69 -36.92
CA ASP A 38 -11.55 10.77 -37.57
C ASP A 38 -11.90 11.20 -39.00
N PHE A 39 -11.97 12.51 -39.24
CA PHE A 39 -12.33 13.08 -40.53
C PHE A 39 -11.21 12.95 -41.58
N VAL A 40 -9.96 13.20 -41.19
CA VAL A 40 -8.79 13.19 -42.09
C VAL A 40 -8.26 11.76 -42.30
N SER A 41 -8.46 10.85 -41.35
CA SER A 41 -7.94 9.47 -41.44
C SER A 41 -8.73 8.53 -42.35
N ASN A 42 -9.93 8.91 -42.82
CA ASN A 42 -10.78 8.04 -43.63
C ASN A 42 -11.21 8.73 -44.94
N PRO A 43 -11.24 8.03 -46.10
CA PRO A 43 -11.82 8.56 -47.32
C PRO A 43 -13.27 8.98 -47.10
N GLN A 44 -13.61 10.21 -47.45
CA GLN A 44 -14.94 10.78 -47.22
C GLN A 44 -15.71 10.89 -48.53
N ARG A 45 -17.03 10.65 -48.49
CA ARG A 45 -17.92 10.99 -49.60
C ARG A 45 -18.02 12.51 -49.75
N ASP A 46 -18.10 13.02 -50.98
CA ASP A 46 -18.15 14.47 -51.27
C ASP A 46 -19.24 15.22 -50.48
N ILE A 47 -20.43 14.63 -50.37
CA ILE A 47 -21.55 15.19 -49.60
C ILE A 47 -21.19 15.33 -48.11
N SER A 48 -20.46 14.35 -47.55
CA SER A 48 -20.00 14.38 -46.15
C SER A 48 -18.96 15.47 -45.95
N VAL A 49 -18.02 15.64 -46.88
CA VAL A 49 -16.97 16.68 -46.83
C VAL A 49 -17.60 18.07 -46.86
N ARG A 50 -18.53 18.32 -47.79
CA ARG A 50 -19.21 19.61 -47.91
C ARG A 50 -20.07 19.94 -46.69
N ARG A 51 -20.74 18.93 -46.11
CA ARG A 51 -21.54 19.10 -44.88
C ARG A 51 -20.66 19.41 -43.69
N TRP A 52 -19.53 18.70 -43.57
CA TRP A 52 -18.54 18.94 -42.53
C TRP A 52 -17.99 20.37 -42.63
N TYR A 53 -17.51 20.79 -43.80
CA TYR A 53 -16.98 22.15 -44.05
C TYR A 53 -17.98 23.25 -43.65
N LYS A 54 -19.25 23.13 -44.07
CA LYS A 54 -20.30 24.10 -43.71
C LYS A 54 -20.56 24.17 -42.21
N ALA A 55 -20.36 23.08 -41.47
CA ALA A 55 -20.50 23.04 -40.02
C ALA A 55 -19.23 23.49 -39.28
N SER A 56 -18.06 23.38 -39.91
CA SER A 56 -16.75 23.61 -39.28
C SER A 56 -16.58 25.02 -38.75
N LYS A 57 -16.95 26.06 -39.50
CA LYS A 57 -16.85 27.46 -39.01
C LYS A 57 -17.61 27.68 -37.69
N LYS A 58 -18.81 27.10 -37.56
CA LYS A 58 -19.60 27.16 -36.32
C LYS A 58 -18.97 26.35 -35.19
N ARG A 59 -18.40 25.17 -35.49
CA ARG A 59 -17.71 24.31 -34.50
C ARG A 59 -16.42 24.95 -33.99
N ILE A 60 -15.62 25.54 -34.88
CA ILE A 60 -14.42 26.31 -34.55
C ILE A 60 -14.79 27.46 -33.62
N LYS A 61 -15.80 28.27 -33.98
CA LYS A 61 -16.26 29.36 -33.12
C LYS A 61 -16.68 28.87 -31.74
N LYS A 62 -17.53 27.83 -31.66
CA LYS A 62 -17.99 27.27 -30.38
C LYS A 62 -16.85 26.71 -29.52
N SER A 63 -15.84 26.11 -30.15
CA SER A 63 -14.63 25.63 -29.47
C SER A 63 -13.85 26.79 -28.84
N LEU A 64 -13.63 27.86 -29.61
CA LEU A 64 -12.88 29.03 -29.15
C LEU A 64 -13.66 29.85 -28.11
N GLU A 65 -14.99 29.91 -28.21
CA GLU A 65 -15.88 30.48 -27.18
C GLU A 65 -15.67 29.80 -25.81
N ALA A 66 -15.46 28.49 -25.78
CA ALA A 66 -15.20 27.75 -24.54
C ALA A 66 -13.89 28.18 -23.86
N LEU A 67 -12.92 28.69 -24.64
CA LEU A 67 -11.62 29.22 -24.19
C LEU A 67 -11.64 30.75 -23.97
N GLY A 68 -12.81 31.40 -24.11
CA GLY A 68 -12.99 32.83 -23.87
C GLY A 68 -12.97 33.71 -25.12
N TYR A 69 -12.76 33.15 -26.31
CA TYR A 69 -12.70 33.91 -27.56
C TYR A 69 -14.07 33.95 -28.24
N TYR A 70 -14.87 34.97 -27.91
CA TYR A 70 -16.21 35.16 -28.47
C TYR A 70 -16.24 35.93 -29.80
N SER A 71 -15.18 36.71 -30.03
CA SER A 71 -14.96 37.48 -31.26
C SER A 71 -13.79 36.86 -32.01
N VAL A 72 -14.08 36.05 -33.02
CA VAL A 72 -13.07 35.38 -33.86
C VAL A 72 -13.40 35.58 -35.33
N ASP A 73 -12.40 35.94 -36.11
CA ASP A 73 -12.51 36.07 -37.55
C ASP A 73 -11.97 34.79 -38.19
N ILE A 74 -12.81 34.15 -38.99
CA ILE A 74 -12.48 32.86 -39.62
C ILE A 74 -12.66 33.03 -41.13
N GLU A 75 -11.53 33.10 -41.82
CA GLU A 75 -11.47 32.94 -43.26
C GLU A 75 -11.35 31.46 -43.60
N SER A 76 -12.04 31.02 -44.64
CA SER A 76 -12.08 29.60 -44.97
C SER A 76 -12.23 29.38 -46.47
N ASP A 77 -11.35 28.58 -47.05
CA ASP A 77 -11.45 28.19 -48.46
C ASP A 77 -11.77 26.71 -48.62
N TYR A 78 -12.46 26.42 -49.71
CA TYR A 78 -12.82 25.07 -50.14
C TYR A 78 -12.42 24.91 -51.61
N LEU A 79 -11.32 24.19 -51.86
CA LEU A 79 -10.81 23.92 -53.20
C LEU A 79 -10.99 22.43 -53.51
N LYS A 80 -11.76 22.13 -54.57
CA LYS A 80 -12.01 20.76 -55.03
C LYS A 80 -11.35 20.53 -56.38
N SER A 81 -10.52 19.50 -56.46
CA SER A 81 -10.02 18.86 -57.70
C SER A 81 -10.73 17.51 -57.90
N GLU A 82 -10.50 16.84 -59.03
CA GLU A 82 -11.18 15.58 -59.40
C GLU A 82 -11.06 14.48 -58.32
N GLU A 83 -9.90 14.36 -57.66
CA GLU A 83 -9.65 13.32 -56.64
C GLU A 83 -9.30 13.86 -55.23
N LYS A 84 -9.22 15.19 -55.06
CA LYS A 84 -8.70 15.82 -53.83
C LYS A 84 -9.50 17.04 -53.41
N VAL A 85 -9.79 17.14 -52.12
CA VAL A 85 -10.36 18.35 -51.51
C VAL A 85 -9.35 18.97 -50.55
N GLN A 86 -9.07 20.26 -50.73
CA GLN A 86 -8.29 21.06 -49.81
C GLN A 86 -9.19 22.06 -49.09
N ILE A 87 -9.13 22.04 -47.76
CA ILE A 87 -9.86 22.95 -46.89
C ILE A 87 -8.83 23.71 -46.06
N SER A 88 -8.92 25.03 -46.04
CA SER A 88 -8.12 25.87 -45.15
C SER A 88 -9.04 26.66 -44.21
N PHE A 89 -8.61 26.82 -42.96
CA PHE A 89 -9.19 27.76 -42.00
C PHE A 89 -8.07 28.65 -41.48
N ILE A 90 -8.15 29.95 -41.76
CA ILE A 90 -7.26 30.97 -41.20
C ILE A 90 -8.04 31.67 -40.08
N ILE A 91 -7.58 31.51 -38.85
CA ILE A 91 -8.28 31.95 -37.64
C ILE A 91 -7.52 33.10 -37.01
N ASN A 92 -8.15 34.26 -36.89
CA ASN A 92 -7.62 35.39 -36.14
C ASN A 92 -8.37 35.52 -34.81
N LEU A 93 -7.64 35.32 -33.72
CA LEU A 93 -8.17 35.51 -32.37
C LEU A 93 -8.13 37.00 -32.02
N ASN A 94 -9.31 37.61 -31.82
CA ASN A 94 -9.36 38.92 -31.18
C ASN A 94 -9.21 38.79 -29.66
N GLU A 95 -9.24 39.91 -28.95
CA GLU A 95 -9.12 39.92 -27.49
C GLU A 95 -10.15 38.99 -26.82
N PRO A 96 -9.71 38.17 -25.85
CA PRO A 96 -10.61 37.28 -25.15
C PRO A 96 -11.50 38.07 -24.19
N VAL A 97 -12.64 37.45 -23.86
CA VAL A 97 -13.50 37.92 -22.78
C VAL A 97 -12.78 37.71 -21.44
N ILE A 98 -12.73 38.76 -20.62
CA ILE A 98 -12.14 38.74 -19.27
C ILE A 98 -13.25 38.68 -18.22
N VAL A 99 -13.01 37.93 -17.13
CA VAL A 99 -13.94 37.86 -16.00
C VAL A 99 -13.86 39.15 -15.20
N GLU A 100 -14.91 39.97 -15.28
CA GLU A 100 -14.98 41.28 -14.60
C GLU A 100 -15.45 41.13 -13.15
N ASN A 101 -16.43 40.24 -12.93
CA ASN A 101 -16.98 39.97 -11.62
C ASN A 101 -17.31 38.48 -11.44
N VAL A 102 -17.09 38.00 -10.21
CA VAL A 102 -17.48 36.67 -9.75
C VAL A 102 -18.28 36.87 -8.47
N ASP A 103 -19.58 36.63 -8.54
CA ASP A 103 -20.48 36.60 -7.38
C ASP A 103 -20.83 35.14 -7.09
N VAL A 104 -20.12 34.56 -6.13
CA VAL A 104 -20.43 33.25 -5.57
C VAL A 104 -20.92 33.44 -4.14
N THR A 105 -22.21 33.22 -3.92
CA THR A 105 -22.83 33.33 -2.60
C THR A 105 -23.33 31.96 -2.15
N ILE A 106 -22.95 31.57 -0.93
CA ILE A 106 -23.42 30.35 -0.27
C ILE A 106 -24.46 30.75 0.80
N ALA A 107 -25.67 30.22 0.69
CA ALA A 107 -26.72 30.34 1.71
C ALA A 107 -26.87 29.04 2.51
N GLY A 108 -27.59 29.09 3.64
CA GLY A 108 -27.74 27.96 4.57
C GLY A 108 -26.54 27.77 5.49
N GLU A 109 -26.47 26.62 6.16
CA GLU A 109 -25.41 26.30 7.13
C GLU A 109 -24.01 26.24 6.49
N GLY A 110 -23.94 25.86 5.21
CA GLY A 110 -22.70 25.73 4.43
C GLY A 110 -21.94 27.03 4.21
N ASN A 111 -22.52 28.20 4.47
CA ASN A 111 -21.79 29.48 4.42
C ASN A 111 -20.61 29.56 5.40
N SER A 112 -20.63 28.72 6.45
CA SER A 112 -19.57 28.62 7.46
C SER A 112 -18.65 27.39 7.29
N ASP A 113 -18.90 26.53 6.30
CA ASP A 113 -18.10 25.32 6.08
C ASP A 113 -16.81 25.67 5.31
N LEU A 114 -15.67 25.23 5.84
CA LEU A 114 -14.35 25.50 5.27
C LEU A 114 -14.21 25.00 3.82
N GLY A 115 -14.89 23.92 3.44
CA GLY A 115 -14.86 23.40 2.08
C GLY A 115 -15.48 24.39 1.10
N PHE A 116 -16.66 24.92 1.42
CA PHE A 116 -17.35 25.90 0.58
C PHE A 116 -16.59 27.23 0.52
N LEU A 117 -16.02 27.67 1.65
CA LEU A 117 -15.19 28.88 1.70
C LEU A 117 -13.95 28.75 0.81
N THR A 118 -13.25 27.62 0.86
CA THR A 118 -12.05 27.36 0.04
C THR A 118 -12.39 27.39 -1.46
N VAL A 119 -13.50 26.78 -1.87
CA VAL A 119 -13.95 26.82 -3.27
C VAL A 119 -14.33 28.24 -3.68
N THR A 120 -15.09 28.94 -2.86
CA THR A 120 -15.50 30.33 -3.12
C THR A 120 -14.28 31.23 -3.31
N GLU A 121 -13.27 31.14 -2.44
CA GLU A 121 -12.01 31.88 -2.56
C GLU A 121 -11.24 31.53 -3.84
N LYS A 122 -11.09 30.24 -4.15
CA LYS A 122 -10.46 29.76 -5.39
C LYS A 122 -11.10 30.38 -6.63
N PHE A 123 -12.42 30.47 -6.68
CA PHE A 123 -13.13 31.00 -7.84
C PHE A 123 -13.19 32.53 -7.88
N ASN A 124 -13.12 33.21 -6.74
CA ASN A 124 -12.95 34.66 -6.70
C ASN A 124 -11.63 35.11 -7.36
N GLN A 125 -10.59 34.27 -7.33
CA GLN A 125 -9.33 34.51 -8.04
C GLN A 125 -9.42 34.41 -9.57
N LEU A 126 -10.59 34.11 -10.14
CA LEU A 126 -10.82 34.20 -11.59
C LEU A 126 -11.00 35.63 -12.07
N ARG A 127 -11.29 36.57 -11.16
CA ARG A 127 -11.44 37.98 -11.51
C ARG A 127 -10.17 38.50 -12.20
N GLY A 128 -10.34 39.19 -13.33
CA GLY A 128 -9.26 39.70 -14.16
C GLY A 128 -8.59 38.66 -15.06
N LYS A 129 -8.98 37.37 -15.01
CA LYS A 129 -8.45 36.32 -15.89
C LYS A 129 -9.33 36.12 -17.13
N LYS A 130 -8.77 35.49 -18.15
CA LYS A 130 -9.50 35.01 -19.34
C LYS A 130 -10.67 34.12 -18.91
N PHE A 131 -11.88 34.44 -19.37
CA PHE A 131 -13.05 33.63 -19.11
C PHE A 131 -12.92 32.27 -19.78
N ARG A 132 -13.22 31.19 -19.05
CA ARG A 132 -13.23 29.83 -19.58
C ARG A 132 -14.44 29.06 -19.04
N HIS A 133 -15.06 28.26 -19.90
CA HIS A 133 -16.26 27.51 -19.54
C HIS A 133 -15.97 26.37 -18.57
N ASP A 134 -14.82 25.72 -18.71
CA ASP A 134 -14.36 24.64 -17.84
C ASP A 134 -14.26 25.09 -16.38
N ASN A 135 -13.77 26.29 -16.13
CA ASN A 135 -13.71 26.89 -14.80
C ASN A 135 -15.11 27.08 -14.21
N TYR A 136 -16.07 27.61 -14.99
CA TYR A 136 -17.44 27.79 -14.53
C TYR A 136 -18.15 26.45 -14.23
N GLU A 137 -17.98 25.45 -15.10
CA GLU A 137 -18.53 24.11 -14.85
C GLU A 137 -17.86 23.43 -13.65
N SER A 138 -16.56 23.66 -13.46
CA SER A 138 -15.81 23.17 -12.29
C SER A 138 -16.31 23.80 -10.99
N LEU A 139 -16.62 25.11 -10.96
CA LEU A 139 -17.22 25.77 -9.79
C LEU A 139 -18.50 25.07 -9.35
N LYS A 140 -19.44 24.87 -10.28
CA LYS A 140 -20.71 24.20 -9.98
C LYS A 140 -20.48 22.77 -9.48
N SER A 141 -19.58 22.05 -10.13
CA SER A 141 -19.26 20.66 -9.77
C SER A 141 -18.59 20.58 -8.40
N ASP A 142 -17.64 21.45 -8.10
CA ASP A 142 -16.93 21.54 -6.81
C ASP A 142 -17.92 21.82 -5.66
N LEU A 143 -18.85 22.78 -5.83
CA LEU A 143 -19.90 23.07 -4.84
C LEU A 143 -20.84 21.87 -4.63
N ALA A 144 -21.33 21.26 -5.70
CA ALA A 144 -22.21 20.08 -5.60
C ALA A 144 -21.49 18.88 -4.95
N ASN A 145 -20.22 18.68 -5.27
CA ASN A 145 -19.41 17.59 -4.70
C ASN A 145 -19.17 17.79 -3.20
N ILE A 146 -18.88 19.02 -2.76
CA ILE A 146 -18.76 19.33 -1.32
C ILE A 146 -20.08 19.09 -0.62
N ALA A 147 -21.20 19.51 -1.22
CA ALA A 147 -22.52 19.31 -0.63
C ALA A 147 -22.80 17.82 -0.39
N VAL A 148 -22.56 16.97 -1.37
CA VAL A 148 -22.72 15.51 -1.23
C VAL A 148 -21.72 14.92 -0.22
N ALA A 149 -20.45 15.35 -0.26
CA ALA A 149 -19.41 14.82 0.61
C ALA A 149 -19.64 15.18 2.09
N LYS A 150 -20.11 16.39 2.37
CA LYS A 150 -20.34 16.91 3.72
C LYS A 150 -21.78 16.73 4.21
N GLY A 151 -22.68 16.22 3.39
CA GLY A 151 -24.04 15.86 3.81
C GLY A 151 -25.05 17.00 3.75
N TYR A 152 -24.86 17.95 2.84
CA TYR A 152 -25.84 18.98 2.48
C TYR A 152 -26.77 18.45 1.38
N PHE A 153 -27.59 17.46 1.71
CA PHE A 153 -28.36 16.71 0.70
C PHE A 153 -29.57 17.44 0.15
N ASP A 154 -29.98 18.52 0.81
CA ASP A 154 -31.05 19.42 0.35
C ASP A 154 -30.53 20.62 -0.44
N SER A 155 -29.23 20.61 -0.78
CA SER A 155 -28.60 21.72 -1.47
C SER A 155 -29.13 21.92 -2.89
N GLN A 156 -29.21 23.17 -3.33
CA GLN A 156 -29.68 23.54 -4.65
C GLN A 156 -29.04 24.82 -5.17
N PHE A 157 -28.91 24.92 -6.49
CA PHE A 157 -28.53 26.16 -7.15
C PHE A 157 -29.76 27.06 -7.32
N THR A 158 -29.84 28.14 -6.55
CA THR A 158 -30.88 29.17 -6.72
C THR A 158 -30.53 30.12 -7.87
N THR A 159 -29.25 30.26 -8.22
CA THR A 159 -28.79 30.97 -9.42
C THR A 159 -27.57 30.28 -10.00
N ARG A 160 -27.58 30.07 -11.34
CA ARG A 160 -26.45 29.51 -12.10
C ARG A 160 -26.36 30.21 -13.45
N LYS A 161 -25.78 31.41 -13.48
CA LYS A 161 -25.77 32.26 -14.66
C LYS A 161 -24.37 32.78 -14.96
N VAL A 162 -24.05 32.85 -16.25
CA VAL A 162 -22.92 33.63 -16.76
C VAL A 162 -23.46 34.57 -17.82
N ASP A 163 -23.28 35.87 -17.61
CA ASP A 163 -23.55 36.89 -18.61
C ASP A 163 -22.24 37.21 -19.32
N VAL A 164 -22.21 37.05 -20.64
CA VAL A 164 -21.05 37.34 -21.49
C VAL A 164 -21.39 38.52 -22.39
N PHE A 165 -20.54 39.54 -22.38
CA PHE A 165 -20.66 40.75 -23.19
C PHE A 165 -19.49 40.81 -24.18
N PRO A 166 -19.62 40.21 -25.39
CA PRO A 166 -18.53 40.17 -26.37
C PRO A 166 -18.02 41.57 -26.75
N ASP A 167 -18.91 42.55 -26.92
CA ASP A 167 -18.54 43.92 -27.30
C ASP A 167 -17.73 44.64 -26.21
N LYS A 168 -18.01 44.33 -24.94
CA LYS A 168 -17.27 44.86 -23.78
C LYS A 168 -16.08 43.99 -23.39
N LYS A 169 -15.90 42.85 -24.05
CA LYS A 169 -14.89 41.83 -23.74
C LYS A 169 -14.93 41.42 -22.27
N SER A 170 -16.13 41.37 -21.68
CA SER A 170 -16.29 41.07 -20.25
C SER A 170 -17.32 39.98 -19.97
N ALA A 171 -17.10 39.22 -18.89
CA ALA A 171 -18.00 38.21 -18.37
C ALA A 171 -18.30 38.45 -16.89
N MET A 172 -19.54 38.19 -16.49
CA MET A 172 -20.01 38.22 -15.11
C MET A 172 -20.54 36.85 -14.72
N ILE A 173 -19.91 36.23 -13.72
CA ILE A 173 -20.30 34.92 -13.19
C ILE A 173 -21.16 35.16 -11.95
N MET A 174 -22.37 34.60 -11.93
CA MET A 174 -23.30 34.66 -10.79
C MET A 174 -23.76 33.26 -10.41
N VAL A 175 -23.31 32.80 -9.24
CA VAL A 175 -23.67 31.51 -8.66
C VAL A 175 -24.18 31.72 -7.25
N LYS A 176 -25.46 31.41 -7.03
CA LYS A 176 -26.05 31.38 -5.69
C LYS A 176 -26.41 29.94 -5.37
N PHE A 177 -25.79 29.42 -4.31
CA PHE A 177 -25.91 28.04 -3.88
C PHE A 177 -26.51 28.02 -2.49
N ASP A 178 -27.71 27.47 -2.36
CA ASP A 178 -28.31 27.22 -1.06
C ASP A 178 -27.90 25.82 -0.61
N SER A 179 -27.10 25.75 0.45
CA SER A 179 -26.63 24.48 1.01
C SER A 179 -27.70 23.77 1.84
N GLY A 180 -28.73 24.47 2.30
CA GLY A 180 -29.64 23.95 3.32
C GLY A 180 -28.92 23.63 4.64
N ASN A 181 -29.39 22.59 5.34
CA ASN A 181 -28.80 22.10 6.58
C ASN A 181 -27.88 20.92 6.32
N ARG A 182 -26.83 20.78 7.15
CA ARG A 182 -25.98 19.60 7.13
C ARG A 182 -26.65 18.48 7.91
N TYR A 183 -26.77 17.31 7.29
CA TYR A 183 -27.25 16.12 7.99
C TYR A 183 -26.22 15.62 9.01
N LEU A 184 -26.71 14.90 9.99
CA LEU A 184 -25.96 14.27 11.06
C LEU A 184 -26.03 12.75 10.91
N PHE A 185 -25.03 12.03 11.40
CA PHE A 185 -25.09 10.58 11.48
C PHE A 185 -26.16 10.13 12.48
N GLY A 186 -27.10 9.30 12.01
CA GLY A 186 -28.08 8.62 12.84
C GLY A 186 -27.58 7.29 13.39
N GLU A 187 -28.50 6.42 13.77
CA GLU A 187 -28.19 5.07 14.24
C GLU A 187 -27.54 4.23 13.13
N VAL A 188 -26.52 3.45 13.50
CA VAL A 188 -25.88 2.48 12.60
C VAL A 188 -26.44 1.10 12.89
N THR A 189 -27.11 0.55 11.88
CA THR A 189 -27.69 -0.79 11.92
C THR A 189 -26.83 -1.75 11.12
N PHE A 190 -26.65 -2.95 11.67
CA PHE A 190 -25.97 -4.05 11.00
C PHE A 190 -27.00 -5.14 10.72
N ASP A 191 -26.97 -5.72 9.52
CA ASP A 191 -27.83 -6.86 9.16
C ASP A 191 -27.65 -8.05 10.12
N LYS A 192 -28.63 -8.96 10.17
CA LYS A 192 -28.67 -10.09 11.13
C LYS A 192 -27.32 -10.81 11.20
N SER A 193 -26.72 -10.74 12.39
CA SER A 193 -25.30 -10.94 12.62
C SER A 193 -24.99 -12.14 13.51
N ARG A 194 -23.91 -12.88 13.23
CA ARG A 194 -23.27 -13.80 14.20
C ARG A 194 -22.38 -13.08 15.22
N LEU A 195 -22.01 -11.85 14.93
CA LEU A 195 -21.22 -10.94 15.76
C LEU A 195 -22.12 -10.12 16.69
N SER A 196 -21.62 -9.80 17.87
CA SER A 196 -22.31 -8.94 18.82
C SER A 196 -22.33 -7.50 18.33
N GLN A 197 -23.39 -6.77 18.66
CA GLN A 197 -23.52 -5.36 18.28
C GLN A 197 -22.40 -4.51 18.90
N LYS A 198 -21.98 -4.81 20.14
CA LYS A 198 -20.83 -4.16 20.79
C LYS A 198 -19.55 -4.30 19.96
N PHE A 199 -19.28 -5.50 19.44
CA PHE A 199 -18.11 -5.73 18.60
C PHE A 199 -18.20 -4.98 17.26
N LEU A 200 -19.37 -4.95 16.64
CA LEU A 200 -19.58 -4.24 15.37
C LEU A 200 -19.48 -2.72 15.52
N GLN A 201 -19.98 -2.18 16.63
CA GLN A 201 -19.93 -0.76 16.96
C GLN A 201 -18.49 -0.25 17.10
N ALA A 202 -17.55 -1.09 17.55
CA ALA A 202 -16.14 -0.74 17.66
C ALA A 202 -15.48 -0.33 16.32
N PHE A 203 -16.07 -0.73 15.18
CA PHE A 203 -15.55 -0.35 13.86
C PHE A 203 -16.01 1.04 13.41
N ILE A 204 -17.04 1.61 14.03
CA ILE A 204 -17.65 2.89 13.63
C ILE A 204 -16.68 4.05 13.94
N PRO A 205 -16.21 4.81 12.94
CA PRO A 205 -15.23 5.87 13.14
C PRO A 205 -15.87 7.25 13.41
N PHE A 206 -17.12 7.27 13.86
CA PHE A 206 -17.92 8.46 14.07
C PHE A 206 -18.93 8.26 15.19
N GLU A 207 -19.38 9.36 15.77
CA GLU A 207 -20.35 9.35 16.87
C GLU A 207 -21.77 9.58 16.36
N TYR A 208 -22.75 9.17 17.17
CA TYR A 208 -24.16 9.51 16.93
C TYR A 208 -24.35 11.03 16.99
N ALA A 209 -25.19 11.57 16.10
CA ALA A 209 -25.44 13.00 15.95
C ALA A 209 -24.22 13.85 15.53
N GLU A 210 -23.12 13.21 15.12
CA GLU A 210 -21.99 13.92 14.54
C GLU A 210 -22.31 14.42 13.13
N LYS A 211 -21.75 15.56 12.72
CA LYS A 211 -21.88 16.11 11.36
C LYS A 211 -21.48 15.07 10.30
N TYR A 212 -22.35 14.83 9.33
CA TYR A 212 -22.14 13.83 8.29
C TYR A 212 -20.87 14.11 7.49
N ASP A 213 -20.09 13.08 7.19
CA ASP A 213 -18.96 13.14 6.25
C ASP A 213 -18.81 11.80 5.52
N ALA A 214 -18.95 11.81 4.19
CA ALA A 214 -18.86 10.60 3.38
C ALA A 214 -17.50 9.89 3.53
N ALA A 215 -16.41 10.61 3.85
CA ALA A 215 -15.11 10.00 4.10
C ALA A 215 -15.13 9.04 5.29
N LYS A 216 -16.00 9.27 6.28
CA LYS A 216 -16.15 8.42 7.46
C LYS A 216 -16.90 7.12 7.16
N LEU A 217 -17.85 7.13 6.21
CA LEU A 217 -18.47 5.91 5.71
C LEU A 217 -17.46 5.05 4.93
N ILE A 218 -16.59 5.69 4.13
CA ILE A 218 -15.48 5.01 3.45
C ILE A 218 -14.51 4.42 4.49
N LYS A 219 -14.19 5.16 5.55
CA LYS A 219 -13.34 4.66 6.66
C LYS A 219 -13.98 3.47 7.37
N LEU A 220 -15.28 3.50 7.66
CA LEU A 220 -16.02 2.38 8.24
C LEU A 220 -15.95 1.14 7.34
N ARG A 221 -16.26 1.29 6.06
CA ARG A 221 -16.16 0.20 5.07
C ARG A 221 -14.73 -0.38 5.02
N SER A 222 -13.73 0.49 4.98
CA SER A 222 -12.32 0.10 4.95
C SER A 222 -11.92 -0.68 6.20
N LYS A 223 -12.26 -0.18 7.41
CA LYS A 223 -12.03 -0.85 8.69
C LYS A 223 -12.65 -2.25 8.75
N LEU A 224 -13.89 -2.41 8.27
CA LEU A 224 -14.54 -3.71 8.24
C LEU A 224 -13.83 -4.64 7.23
N LEU A 225 -13.55 -4.19 6.01
CA LEU A 225 -12.87 -5.02 5.00
C LEU A 225 -11.42 -5.39 5.35
N SER A 226 -10.70 -4.50 6.04
CA SER A 226 -9.33 -4.76 6.49
C SER A 226 -9.28 -5.76 7.65
N SER A 227 -10.40 -5.98 8.34
CA SER A 227 -10.50 -7.03 9.34
C SER A 227 -10.47 -8.44 8.72
N GLN A 228 -10.20 -9.44 9.54
CA GLN A 228 -10.22 -10.84 9.10
C GLN A 228 -11.63 -11.46 9.03
N TYR A 229 -12.68 -10.72 9.39
CA TYR A 229 -14.03 -11.27 9.55
C TYR A 229 -14.90 -11.14 8.30
N PHE A 230 -14.73 -10.08 7.50
CA PHE A 230 -15.67 -9.75 6.42
C PHE A 230 -15.06 -9.98 5.03
N SER A 231 -15.83 -10.58 4.12
CA SER A 231 -15.47 -10.79 2.71
C SER A 231 -15.99 -9.66 1.81
N SER A 232 -17.16 -9.11 2.15
CA SER A 232 -17.76 -7.97 1.45
C SER A 232 -18.50 -7.08 2.44
N VAL A 233 -18.46 -5.77 2.23
CA VAL A 233 -19.12 -4.76 3.07
C VAL A 233 -19.69 -3.68 2.17
N ASN A 234 -20.97 -3.39 2.35
CA ASN A 234 -21.68 -2.29 1.71
C ASN A 234 -22.29 -1.39 2.80
N VAL A 235 -21.81 -0.15 2.86
CA VAL A 235 -22.26 0.87 3.83
C VAL A 235 -23.14 1.84 3.06
N VAL A 236 -24.42 1.87 3.39
CA VAL A 236 -25.40 2.73 2.73
C VAL A 236 -26.11 3.62 3.74
N ARG A 237 -26.59 4.76 3.27
CA ARG A 237 -27.58 5.55 4.01
C ARG A 237 -28.92 4.82 3.91
N GLY A 238 -29.64 4.75 5.02
CA GLY A 238 -31.03 4.28 5.04
C GLY A 238 -31.97 5.29 4.38
N ASP A 239 -33.26 5.12 4.61
CA ASP A 239 -34.26 6.05 4.09
C ASP A 239 -34.04 7.46 4.65
N LYS A 240 -34.31 8.46 3.81
CA LYS A 240 -34.18 9.86 4.21
C LYS A 240 -35.19 10.17 5.32
N PRO A 241 -34.74 10.65 6.49
CA PRO A 241 -35.65 11.04 7.57
C PRO A 241 -36.54 12.22 7.13
N ALA A 242 -37.84 12.15 7.44
CA ALA A 242 -38.79 13.21 7.07
C ALA A 242 -38.65 14.46 7.95
N ASP A 243 -38.54 14.27 9.27
CA ASP A 243 -38.59 15.36 10.26
C ASP A 243 -37.33 15.43 11.14
N SER A 244 -36.18 14.95 10.63
CA SER A 244 -34.93 14.93 11.39
C SER A 244 -33.72 15.10 10.47
N LEU A 245 -32.64 15.69 11.00
CA LEU A 245 -31.33 15.73 10.33
C LEU A 245 -30.50 14.47 10.60
N LEU A 246 -30.95 13.56 11.47
CA LEU A 246 -30.26 12.32 11.80
C LEU A 246 -30.54 11.25 10.75
N TRP A 247 -29.60 11.05 9.83
CA TRP A 247 -29.76 10.06 8.74
C TRP A 247 -29.25 8.68 9.18
N PRO A 248 -30.10 7.64 9.28
CA PRO A 248 -29.68 6.30 9.66
C PRO A 248 -28.70 5.71 8.64
N ILE A 249 -27.78 4.86 9.12
CA ILE A 249 -26.80 4.15 8.30
C ILE A 249 -27.06 2.64 8.42
N THR A 250 -27.02 1.94 7.30
CA THR A 250 -27.17 0.48 7.25
C THR A 250 -25.91 -0.15 6.68
N VAL A 251 -25.39 -1.14 7.40
CA VAL A 251 -24.19 -1.88 7.03
C VAL A 251 -24.58 -3.32 6.68
N ASN A 252 -24.52 -3.61 5.39
CA ASN A 252 -24.74 -4.95 4.84
C ASN A 252 -23.40 -5.61 4.61
N TYR A 253 -23.23 -6.86 5.04
CA TYR A 253 -21.94 -7.54 4.91
C TYR A 253 -22.07 -9.05 4.72
N GLN A 254 -20.97 -9.66 4.28
CA GLN A 254 -20.79 -11.11 4.26
C GLN A 254 -19.55 -11.46 5.08
N LEU A 255 -19.63 -12.55 5.84
CA LEU A 255 -18.51 -13.07 6.60
C LEU A 255 -17.59 -13.87 5.68
N LYS A 256 -16.29 -13.80 5.96
CA LYS A 256 -15.30 -14.75 5.43
C LYS A 256 -15.64 -16.17 5.91
N PRO A 257 -15.23 -17.21 5.17
CA PRO A 257 -15.33 -18.59 5.66
C PRO A 257 -14.69 -18.71 7.05
N ARG A 258 -15.40 -19.36 7.98
CA ARG A 258 -14.98 -19.46 9.39
C ARG A 258 -13.63 -20.14 9.54
N TYR A 259 -13.45 -21.25 8.83
CA TYR A 259 -12.22 -22.05 8.89
C TYR A 259 -11.32 -21.72 7.71
N LYS A 260 -10.04 -21.50 8.01
CA LYS A 260 -8.98 -21.33 7.02
C LYS A 260 -7.91 -22.39 7.25
N TYR A 261 -7.45 -22.98 6.16
CA TYR A 261 -6.39 -23.98 6.16
C TYR A 261 -5.24 -23.45 5.29
N ASP A 262 -4.03 -23.46 5.83
CA ASP A 262 -2.82 -23.05 5.14
C ASP A 262 -1.91 -24.27 4.96
N PHE A 263 -1.38 -24.44 3.75
CA PHE A 263 -0.38 -25.46 3.43
C PHE A 263 0.77 -24.79 2.70
N GLY A 264 2.00 -25.09 3.11
CA GLY A 264 3.21 -24.55 2.49
C GLY A 264 4.32 -25.58 2.46
N VAL A 265 5.14 -25.49 1.41
CA VAL A 265 6.37 -26.26 1.26
C VAL A 265 7.51 -25.30 0.98
N GLY A 266 8.71 -25.62 1.42
CA GLY A 266 9.88 -24.81 1.13
C GLY A 266 11.17 -25.59 1.25
N PHE A 267 12.25 -24.96 0.83
CA PHE A 267 13.58 -25.49 0.98
C PHE A 267 14.53 -24.33 1.27
N GLY A 268 15.51 -24.55 2.14
CA GLY A 268 16.61 -23.64 2.36
C GLY A 268 17.85 -24.41 2.77
N THR A 269 19.03 -23.90 2.42
CA THR A 269 20.30 -24.55 2.75
C THR A 269 20.54 -24.60 4.26
N ASP A 270 20.05 -23.61 5.01
CA ASP A 270 20.15 -23.59 6.47
C ASP A 270 19.17 -24.55 7.18
N THR A 271 17.99 -24.79 6.60
CA THR A 271 16.87 -25.47 7.30
C THR A 271 16.47 -26.81 6.69
N GLY A 272 16.93 -27.08 5.47
CA GLY A 272 16.52 -28.23 4.68
C GLY A 272 15.14 -28.06 4.05
N ALA A 273 14.56 -29.20 3.64
CA ALA A 273 13.17 -29.25 3.22
C ALA A 273 12.24 -28.96 4.40
N ARG A 274 11.19 -28.15 4.17
CA ARG A 274 10.19 -27.79 5.19
C ARG A 274 8.77 -27.92 4.66
N ILE A 275 7.86 -28.31 5.55
CA ILE A 275 6.41 -28.32 5.37
C ILE A 275 5.80 -27.46 6.47
N SER A 276 4.85 -26.60 6.12
CA SER A 276 4.07 -25.80 7.05
C SER A 276 2.58 -26.09 6.90
N LEU A 277 1.92 -26.35 8.02
CA LEU A 277 0.48 -26.55 8.14
C LEU A 277 -0.09 -25.47 9.07
N GLY A 278 -1.19 -24.87 8.68
CA GLY A 278 -1.92 -23.88 9.48
C GLY A 278 -3.42 -24.15 9.47
N PHE A 279 -4.05 -23.96 10.61
CA PHE A 279 -5.48 -23.95 10.77
C PHE A 279 -5.89 -22.73 11.58
N GLU A 280 -6.94 -22.04 11.15
CA GLU A 280 -7.46 -20.86 11.84
C GLU A 280 -8.99 -20.95 11.91
N ASP A 281 -9.53 -20.81 13.12
CA ASP A 281 -10.95 -20.50 13.34
C ASP A 281 -11.09 -18.99 13.49
N ARG A 282 -11.44 -18.31 12.39
CA ARG A 282 -11.54 -16.84 12.29
C ARG A 282 -12.66 -16.25 13.13
N LEU A 283 -13.60 -17.06 13.62
CA LEU A 283 -14.73 -16.58 14.36
C LEU A 283 -15.21 -17.62 15.38
N LEU A 284 -14.47 -17.72 16.47
CA LEU A 284 -14.80 -18.62 17.57
C LEU A 284 -16.11 -18.23 18.27
N ASN A 285 -16.33 -16.92 18.47
CA ASN A 285 -17.49 -16.39 19.18
C ASN A 285 -17.97 -15.05 18.60
N SER A 286 -19.08 -14.53 19.12
CA SER A 286 -19.69 -13.28 18.69
C SER A 286 -18.87 -12.02 19.02
N SER A 287 -17.83 -12.14 19.85
CA SER A 287 -16.93 -11.04 20.21
C SER A 287 -15.71 -10.94 19.30
N GLY A 288 -15.64 -11.76 18.24
CA GLY A 288 -14.53 -11.74 17.27
C GLY A 288 -13.28 -12.48 17.73
N HIS A 289 -13.34 -13.25 18.82
CA HIS A 289 -12.18 -14.03 19.22
C HIS A 289 -11.88 -15.09 18.15
N HIS A 290 -10.61 -15.38 17.94
CA HIS A 290 -10.15 -16.36 16.98
C HIS A 290 -8.89 -17.03 17.50
N TYR A 291 -8.58 -18.19 16.94
CA TYR A 291 -7.34 -18.89 17.26
C TYR A 291 -6.74 -19.52 16.03
N SER A 292 -5.44 -19.74 16.09
CA SER A 292 -4.70 -20.48 15.08
C SER A 292 -3.89 -21.61 15.70
N ILE A 293 -3.76 -22.70 14.94
CA ILE A 293 -2.83 -23.79 15.20
C ILE A 293 -1.87 -23.78 14.01
N PHE A 294 -0.58 -23.76 14.29
CA PHE A 294 0.45 -23.77 13.26
C PHE A 294 1.47 -24.85 13.54
N THR A 295 2.02 -25.44 12.48
CA THR A 295 3.07 -26.45 12.58
C THR A 295 4.02 -26.26 11.41
N VAL A 296 5.31 -26.20 11.70
CA VAL A 296 6.39 -26.17 10.71
C VAL A 296 7.33 -27.33 11.03
N VAL A 297 7.52 -28.22 10.08
CA VAL A 297 8.46 -29.34 10.20
C VAL A 297 9.50 -29.18 9.11
N SER A 298 10.75 -28.98 9.50
CA SER A 298 11.92 -28.99 8.63
C SER A 298 12.96 -29.99 9.13
N GLN A 299 14.02 -30.21 8.35
CA GLN A 299 15.08 -31.16 8.73
C GLN A 299 15.81 -30.73 10.01
N LYS A 300 16.12 -29.43 10.14
CA LYS A 300 16.86 -28.90 11.31
C LYS A 300 15.97 -28.26 12.38
N GLN A 301 14.74 -27.87 12.05
CA GLN A 301 13.83 -27.15 12.96
C GLN A 301 12.40 -27.71 12.91
N GLN A 302 11.78 -27.88 14.07
CA GLN A 302 10.36 -28.21 14.19
C GLN A 302 9.68 -27.25 15.16
N ASN A 303 8.51 -26.73 14.80
CA ASN A 303 7.72 -25.84 15.63
C ASN A 303 6.25 -26.23 15.53
N ALA A 304 5.57 -26.39 16.65
CA ALA A 304 4.12 -26.53 16.71
C ALA A 304 3.58 -25.59 17.77
N GLY A 305 2.51 -24.87 17.46
CA GLY A 305 1.95 -23.91 18.39
C GLY A 305 0.47 -23.62 18.19
N PHE A 306 -0.07 -23.01 19.23
CA PHE A 306 -1.42 -22.50 19.34
C PHE A 306 -1.36 -21.03 19.71
N GLU A 307 -2.09 -20.19 19.00
CA GLU A 307 -2.23 -18.76 19.28
C GLU A 307 -3.71 -18.42 19.43
N TYR A 308 -4.10 -17.85 20.56
CA TYR A 308 -5.43 -17.30 20.79
C TYR A 308 -5.39 -15.78 20.74
N ILE A 309 -6.30 -15.18 19.98
CA ILE A 309 -6.40 -13.73 19.82
C ILE A 309 -7.72 -13.24 20.42
N TYR A 310 -7.59 -12.29 21.35
CA TYR A 310 -8.67 -11.56 21.97
C TYR A 310 -8.64 -10.11 21.46
N PRO A 311 -9.56 -9.69 20.57
CA PRO A 311 -9.69 -8.30 20.16
C PRO A 311 -10.23 -7.43 21.31
N LEU A 312 -9.68 -6.23 21.50
CA LEU A 312 -10.16 -5.26 22.49
C LEU A 312 -11.14 -4.26 21.85
N GLU A 313 -11.26 -3.07 22.44
CA GLU A 313 -12.17 -2.00 21.99
C GLU A 313 -11.88 -1.49 20.57
N ASP A 314 -10.63 -1.58 20.09
CA ASP A 314 -10.30 -1.38 18.69
C ASP A 314 -9.82 -2.72 18.11
N PRO A 315 -10.72 -3.54 17.53
CA PRO A 315 -10.39 -4.89 17.07
C PRO A 315 -9.32 -4.97 15.98
N LEU A 316 -9.00 -3.85 15.32
CA LEU A 316 -7.97 -3.77 14.29
C LEU A 316 -6.60 -3.41 14.86
N HIS A 317 -6.57 -2.72 15.99
CA HIS A 317 -5.37 -2.03 16.46
C HIS A 317 -4.98 -2.33 17.91
N ASP A 318 -5.83 -2.96 18.72
CA ASP A 318 -5.51 -3.32 20.10
C ASP A 318 -6.07 -4.72 20.42
N LEU A 319 -5.17 -5.65 20.73
CA LEU A 319 -5.54 -7.04 20.99
C LEU A 319 -4.60 -7.68 22.02
N TYR A 320 -5.12 -8.68 22.73
CA TYR A 320 -4.29 -9.61 23.48
C TYR A 320 -4.05 -10.88 22.67
N LYS A 321 -2.84 -11.42 22.75
CA LYS A 321 -2.47 -12.72 22.23
C LYS A 321 -2.00 -13.62 23.35
N PHE A 322 -2.39 -14.88 23.30
CA PHE A 322 -1.91 -15.93 24.18
C PHE A 322 -1.32 -17.03 23.31
N THR A 323 -0.06 -17.38 23.56
CA THR A 323 0.69 -18.33 22.75
C THR A 323 1.13 -19.51 23.60
N ILE A 324 1.04 -20.70 23.04
CA ILE A 324 1.67 -21.92 23.55
C ILE A 324 2.39 -22.56 22.36
N SER A 325 3.69 -22.79 22.45
CA SER A 325 4.46 -23.42 21.39
C SER A 325 5.50 -24.40 21.93
N TYR A 326 5.81 -25.39 21.10
CA TYR A 326 6.91 -26.33 21.28
C TYR A 326 7.85 -26.19 20.10
N GLU A 327 9.12 -25.92 20.39
CA GLU A 327 10.18 -25.66 19.42
C GLU A 327 11.30 -26.68 19.63
N LYS A 328 11.70 -27.36 18.56
CA LYS A 328 12.88 -28.23 18.54
C LYS A 328 13.83 -27.75 17.47
N GLU A 329 15.10 -27.66 17.80
CA GLU A 329 16.18 -27.46 16.83
C GLU A 329 17.22 -28.57 16.97
N ASP A 330 17.72 -29.03 15.83
CA ASP A 330 18.70 -30.10 15.72
C ASP A 330 19.72 -29.68 14.65
N ILE A 331 20.90 -29.28 15.11
CA ILE A 331 22.02 -28.85 14.27
C ILE A 331 23.26 -29.66 14.62
N ASP A 332 24.25 -29.63 13.73
CA ASP A 332 25.40 -30.53 13.73
C ASP A 332 26.17 -30.59 15.06
N PHE A 333 26.18 -29.50 15.84
CA PHE A 333 26.89 -29.39 17.12
C PHE A 333 25.97 -29.22 18.34
N ALA A 334 24.65 -29.11 18.16
CA ALA A 334 23.74 -28.87 19.28
C ALA A 334 22.28 -29.27 18.99
N SER A 335 21.53 -29.61 20.05
CA SER A 335 20.08 -29.80 19.96
C SER A 335 19.36 -29.02 21.06
N THR A 336 18.21 -28.43 20.75
CA THR A 336 17.36 -27.70 21.69
C THR A 336 15.93 -28.21 21.65
N LYS A 337 15.26 -28.18 22.80
CA LYS A 337 13.83 -28.43 22.97
C LYS A 337 13.28 -27.38 23.91
N ALA A 338 12.47 -26.47 23.40
CA ALA A 338 11.86 -25.40 24.17
C ALA A 338 10.34 -25.51 24.18
N PHE A 339 9.75 -25.36 25.36
CA PHE A 339 8.33 -25.11 25.53
C PHE A 339 8.13 -23.65 25.91
N VAL A 340 7.36 -22.91 25.13
CA VAL A 340 7.18 -21.47 25.26
C VAL A 340 5.70 -21.18 25.47
N THR A 341 5.39 -20.40 26.50
CA THR A 341 4.06 -19.84 26.71
C THR A 341 4.17 -18.34 26.86
N GLY A 342 3.19 -17.60 26.36
CA GLY A 342 3.26 -16.15 26.39
C GLY A 342 1.90 -15.50 26.41
N ALA A 343 1.86 -14.30 26.99
CA ALA A 343 0.76 -13.37 26.88
C ALA A 343 1.32 -12.03 26.42
N GLU A 344 0.73 -11.43 25.39
CA GLU A 344 1.14 -10.11 24.90
C GLU A 344 -0.05 -9.21 24.56
N ARG A 345 0.11 -7.91 24.81
CA ARG A 345 -0.77 -6.88 24.29
C ARG A 345 -0.13 -6.25 23.06
N VAL A 346 -0.77 -6.40 21.91
CA VAL A 346 -0.31 -5.84 20.65
C VAL A 346 -1.12 -4.59 20.35
N ARG A 347 -0.42 -3.48 20.09
CA ARG A 347 -1.02 -2.23 19.65
C ARG A 347 -0.43 -1.78 18.32
N ILE A 348 -1.28 -1.63 17.31
CA ILE A 348 -0.93 -1.13 15.97
C ILE A 348 -1.30 0.35 15.91
N LYS A 349 -0.35 1.21 15.57
CA LYS A 349 -0.59 2.66 15.41
C LYS A 349 -1.01 2.99 13.98
N GLU A 350 -1.57 4.19 13.77
CA GLU A 350 -1.99 4.65 12.44
C GLU A 350 -0.87 4.71 11.39
N ASN A 351 0.39 4.75 11.83
CA ASN A 351 1.56 4.70 10.97
C ASN A 351 2.13 3.29 10.83
N ASP A 352 1.35 2.24 11.03
CA ASP A 352 1.72 0.81 10.93
C ASP A 352 2.80 0.32 11.91
N TRP A 353 3.21 1.14 12.88
CA TRP A 353 4.03 0.67 13.99
C TRP A 353 3.23 -0.26 14.89
N THR A 354 3.71 -1.50 15.00
CA THR A 354 3.19 -2.50 15.93
C THR A 354 4.07 -2.53 17.17
N ARG A 355 3.49 -2.27 18.34
CA ARG A 355 4.14 -2.41 19.64
C ARG A 355 3.52 -3.59 20.39
N SER A 356 4.34 -4.53 20.84
CA SER A 356 3.93 -5.58 21.77
C SER A 356 4.54 -5.37 23.14
N LEU A 357 3.72 -5.44 24.19
CA LEU A 357 4.17 -5.64 25.57
C LEU A 357 3.88 -7.09 25.92
N PHE A 358 4.87 -7.86 26.31
CA PHE A 358 4.71 -9.30 26.50
C PHE A 358 5.32 -9.79 27.82
N ILE A 359 4.78 -10.90 28.30
CA ILE A 359 5.43 -11.77 29.27
C ILE A 359 5.48 -13.18 28.68
N ARG A 360 6.65 -13.80 28.74
CA ARG A 360 6.90 -15.12 28.17
C ARG A 360 7.50 -16.03 29.23
N TYR A 361 6.94 -17.20 29.44
CA TYR A 361 7.59 -18.26 30.17
C TYR A 361 8.17 -19.28 29.19
N MET A 362 9.44 -19.61 29.35
CA MET A 362 10.17 -20.53 28.48
C MET A 362 10.88 -21.57 29.33
N GLN A 363 10.70 -22.84 29.00
CA GLN A 363 11.49 -23.94 29.52
C GLN A 363 12.28 -24.54 28.37
N GLU A 364 13.61 -24.55 28.45
CA GLU A 364 14.47 -25.10 27.41
C GLU A 364 15.42 -26.16 27.96
N LYS A 365 15.52 -27.27 27.23
CA LYS A 365 16.58 -28.27 27.38
C LYS A 365 17.44 -28.26 26.14
N SER A 366 18.74 -28.10 26.33
CA SER A 366 19.72 -27.98 25.26
C SER A 366 20.92 -28.90 25.52
N TYR A 367 21.42 -29.53 24.46
CA TYR A 367 22.66 -30.29 24.48
C TYR A 367 23.68 -29.58 23.61
N ILE A 368 24.79 -29.11 24.20
CA ILE A 368 25.84 -28.36 23.50
C ILE A 368 27.19 -28.53 24.20
N ALA A 369 28.27 -28.62 23.41
CA ALA A 369 29.63 -28.81 23.92
C ALA A 369 29.71 -29.93 24.98
N GLU A 370 29.13 -31.08 24.64
CA GLU A 370 29.06 -32.30 25.46
C GLU A 370 28.39 -32.13 26.83
N ARG A 371 27.51 -31.13 26.98
CA ARG A 371 26.79 -30.85 28.23
C ARG A 371 25.31 -30.63 28.00
N ASP A 372 24.51 -31.11 28.94
CA ASP A 372 23.10 -30.78 29.06
C ASP A 372 22.94 -29.45 29.81
N VAL A 373 22.09 -28.59 29.27
CA VAL A 373 21.67 -27.31 29.84
C VAL A 373 20.15 -27.33 29.94
N ASP A 374 19.62 -27.08 31.13
CA ASP A 374 18.18 -27.01 31.40
C ASP A 374 17.91 -25.70 32.11
N ALA A 375 17.02 -24.86 31.57
CA ALA A 375 16.64 -23.63 32.24
C ALA A 375 15.19 -23.23 31.97
N SER A 376 14.59 -22.61 32.98
CA SER A 376 13.26 -22.03 32.97
C SER A 376 13.35 -20.52 33.20
N LEU A 377 12.75 -19.73 32.32
CA LEU A 377 12.85 -18.27 32.33
C LEU A 377 11.49 -17.61 32.20
N LEU A 378 11.21 -16.64 33.08
CA LEU A 378 10.07 -15.74 32.97
C LEU A 378 10.55 -14.38 32.46
N LEU A 379 10.18 -14.07 31.22
CA LEU A 379 10.73 -12.99 30.41
C LEU A 379 9.65 -11.95 30.08
N PRO A 380 9.43 -10.93 30.92
CA PRO A 380 8.79 -9.71 30.48
C PRO A 380 9.63 -9.00 29.40
N GLY A 381 8.95 -8.37 28.46
CA GLY A 381 9.61 -7.65 27.39
C GLY A 381 8.70 -6.75 26.58
N ILE A 382 9.33 -6.05 25.63
CA ILE A 382 8.71 -5.12 24.71
C ILE A 382 9.31 -5.30 23.32
N SER A 383 8.47 -5.23 22.30
CA SER A 383 8.94 -5.20 20.92
C SER A 383 8.24 -4.15 20.08
N TRP A 384 8.97 -3.60 19.12
CA TRP A 384 8.45 -2.73 18.09
C TRP A 384 8.76 -3.33 16.72
N VAL A 385 7.75 -3.35 15.85
CA VAL A 385 7.87 -3.81 14.46
C VAL A 385 7.23 -2.78 13.56
N GLN A 386 7.88 -2.49 12.44
CA GLN A 386 7.27 -1.80 11.33
C GLN A 386 7.83 -2.39 10.04
N SER A 387 6.97 -2.56 9.03
CA SER A 387 7.37 -2.95 7.69
C SER A 387 6.58 -2.14 6.68
N HIS A 388 7.27 -1.59 5.70
CA HIS A 388 6.68 -0.83 4.61
C HIS A 388 7.30 -1.30 3.29
N SER A 389 6.46 -1.62 2.32
CA SER A 389 6.89 -2.04 0.99
C SER A 389 5.97 -1.49 -0.08
N ASN A 390 6.54 -1.06 -1.19
CA ASN A 390 5.78 -0.59 -2.34
C ASN A 390 5.24 -1.72 -3.24
N ASP A 391 5.77 -2.93 -3.11
CA ASP A 391 5.35 -4.10 -3.88
C ASP A 391 5.59 -5.38 -3.07
N PHE A 392 4.67 -6.35 -3.16
CA PHE A 392 4.76 -7.61 -2.42
C PHE A 392 5.74 -8.61 -3.04
N LYS A 393 5.85 -8.62 -4.37
CA LYS A 393 6.61 -9.61 -5.14
C LYS A 393 8.03 -9.15 -5.44
N TYR A 394 8.20 -7.87 -5.79
CA TYR A 394 9.47 -7.24 -6.11
C TYR A 394 9.55 -5.82 -5.54
N PRO A 395 9.82 -5.67 -4.23
CA PRO A 395 9.99 -4.35 -3.63
C PRO A 395 11.14 -3.60 -4.30
N THR A 396 10.87 -2.36 -4.71
CA THR A 396 11.90 -1.42 -5.20
C THR A 396 12.15 -0.29 -4.21
N LYS A 397 11.22 -0.06 -3.28
CA LYS A 397 11.36 0.87 -2.15
C LYS A 397 10.61 0.29 -0.95
N GLY A 398 11.31 0.18 0.17
CA GLY A 398 10.70 -0.32 1.39
C GLY A 398 11.71 -0.49 2.50
N TRP A 399 11.23 -0.74 3.70
CA TRP A 399 12.09 -1.02 4.84
C TRP A 399 11.33 -1.82 5.90
N MET A 400 12.07 -2.55 6.72
CA MET A 400 11.55 -3.30 7.86
C MET A 400 12.44 -3.01 9.07
N GLY A 401 11.84 -2.68 10.20
CA GLY A 401 12.53 -2.51 11.48
C GLY A 401 11.89 -3.37 12.55
N ASN A 402 12.72 -4.03 13.35
CA ASN A 402 12.29 -4.82 14.50
C ASN A 402 13.25 -4.57 15.66
N ILE A 403 12.74 -4.11 16.80
CA ILE A 403 13.49 -3.94 18.05
C ILE A 403 12.80 -4.80 19.09
N ASN A 404 13.56 -5.61 19.81
CA ASN A 404 13.07 -6.49 20.88
C ASN A 404 13.97 -6.35 22.10
N LEU A 405 13.35 -6.11 23.25
CA LEU A 405 14.00 -6.03 24.55
C LEU A 405 13.25 -6.96 25.51
N MET A 406 13.97 -7.79 26.24
CA MET A 406 13.39 -8.64 27.29
C MET A 406 14.39 -8.84 28.41
N GLY A 407 13.91 -9.22 29.58
CA GLY A 407 14.79 -9.59 30.70
C GLY A 407 14.10 -10.54 31.65
N GLY A 408 14.91 -11.32 32.36
CA GLY A 408 14.48 -12.22 33.42
C GLY A 408 15.14 -11.79 34.73
N ILE A 409 14.49 -12.10 35.85
CA ILE A 409 15.04 -11.86 37.18
C ILE A 409 14.90 -13.16 37.96
N GLU A 410 16.00 -13.61 38.57
CA GLU A 410 16.05 -14.87 39.31
C GLU A 410 14.98 -14.95 40.42
N SER A 411 14.85 -13.87 41.21
CA SER A 411 13.86 -13.77 42.28
C SER A 411 12.40 -13.74 41.81
N VAL A 412 12.15 -13.69 40.50
CA VAL A 412 10.82 -13.62 39.89
C VAL A 412 10.65 -14.73 38.84
N GLY A 413 10.94 -15.98 39.25
CA GLY A 413 10.58 -17.18 38.48
C GLY A 413 11.43 -17.46 37.25
N SER A 414 12.59 -16.81 37.11
CA SER A 414 13.65 -17.22 36.17
C SER A 414 14.74 -17.96 36.93
N ASP A 415 15.47 -18.85 36.27
CA ASP A 415 16.60 -19.55 36.92
C ASP A 415 17.83 -18.64 37.11
N PHE A 416 17.91 -17.54 36.37
CA PHE A 416 18.95 -16.51 36.53
C PHE A 416 18.48 -15.15 35.99
N SER A 417 19.21 -14.09 36.37
CA SER A 417 18.91 -12.72 35.94
C SER A 417 19.58 -12.41 34.60
N LEU A 418 18.82 -11.86 33.64
CA LEU A 418 19.35 -11.53 32.32
C LEU A 418 18.66 -10.30 31.71
N LEU A 419 19.38 -9.62 30.83
CA LEU A 419 18.85 -8.61 29.91
C LEU A 419 19.25 -9.00 28.49
N HIS A 420 18.30 -9.03 27.56
CA HIS A 420 18.53 -9.41 26.18
C HIS A 420 17.89 -8.38 25.23
N ALA A 421 18.70 -7.90 24.29
CA ALA A 421 18.30 -6.92 23.29
C ALA A 421 18.66 -7.41 21.89
N ARG A 422 17.74 -7.27 20.94
CA ARG A 422 17.98 -7.59 19.52
C ARG A 422 17.29 -6.58 18.63
N THR A 423 18.00 -6.12 17.61
CA THR A 423 17.46 -5.22 16.58
C THR A 423 17.79 -5.75 15.19
N ARG A 424 16.82 -5.67 14.28
CA ARG A 424 16.95 -6.02 12.87
C ARG A 424 16.40 -4.90 12.02
N PHE A 425 17.17 -4.51 11.02
CA PHE A 425 16.80 -3.50 10.05
C PHE A 425 17.07 -4.00 8.64
N LYS A 426 16.12 -3.73 7.73
CA LYS A 426 16.26 -3.95 6.30
C LYS A 426 15.81 -2.70 5.56
N LEU A 427 16.53 -2.35 4.50
CA LEU A 427 16.20 -1.25 3.61
C LEU A 427 16.33 -1.72 2.17
N ILE A 428 15.33 -1.40 1.35
CA ILE A 428 15.36 -1.61 -0.09
C ILE A 428 15.16 -0.25 -0.75
N LYS A 429 16.06 0.09 -1.67
CA LYS A 429 16.00 1.35 -2.41
C LYS A 429 16.47 1.16 -3.84
N SER A 430 15.64 1.57 -4.80
CA SER A 430 16.06 1.70 -6.19
C SER A 430 17.09 2.83 -6.33
N LEU A 431 18.22 2.53 -6.98
CA LEU A 431 19.28 3.49 -7.23
C LEU A 431 19.07 4.18 -8.59
N PHE A 432 18.84 3.39 -9.63
CA PHE A 432 18.57 3.79 -11.01
C PHE A 432 17.74 2.68 -11.69
N PRO A 433 17.15 2.90 -12.88
CA PRO A 433 16.29 1.91 -13.53
C PRO A 433 16.93 0.53 -13.62
N GLY A 434 16.23 -0.49 -13.11
CA GLY A 434 16.70 -1.88 -13.08
C GLY A 434 17.62 -2.23 -11.90
N PHE A 435 18.18 -1.26 -11.18
CA PHE A 435 19.06 -1.51 -10.04
C PHE A 435 18.38 -1.23 -8.69
N ARG A 436 18.52 -2.16 -7.75
CA ARG A 436 18.10 -1.97 -6.36
C ARG A 436 19.23 -2.31 -5.39
N LEU A 437 19.35 -1.49 -4.36
CA LEU A 437 20.20 -1.73 -3.20
C LEU A 437 19.36 -2.32 -2.09
N LEU A 438 19.85 -3.40 -1.48
CA LEU A 438 19.32 -4.01 -0.28
C LEU A 438 20.38 -3.90 0.81
N LEU A 439 20.01 -3.29 1.93
CA LEU A 439 20.84 -3.25 3.13
C LEU A 439 20.16 -4.06 4.23
N ARG A 440 20.91 -4.88 4.94
CA ARG A 440 20.47 -5.61 6.14
C ARG A 440 21.44 -5.34 7.28
N THR A 441 20.89 -5.14 8.46
CA THR A 441 21.66 -5.05 9.70
C THR A 441 20.95 -5.79 10.80
N GLU A 442 21.70 -6.53 11.59
CA GLU A 442 21.23 -7.22 12.77
C GLU A 442 22.25 -7.07 13.90
N LEU A 443 21.79 -6.53 15.02
CA LEU A 443 22.60 -6.34 16.21
C LEU A 443 21.92 -7.02 17.39
N GLY A 444 22.71 -7.63 18.24
CA GLY A 444 22.24 -8.34 19.44
C GLY A 444 23.21 -8.15 20.58
N GLY A 445 22.68 -8.09 21.79
CA GLY A 445 23.47 -8.05 22.99
C GLY A 445 22.69 -8.60 24.17
N MET A 446 23.39 -9.31 25.04
CA MET A 446 22.82 -9.77 26.29
C MET A 446 23.78 -9.53 27.45
N HIS A 447 23.19 -9.31 28.61
CA HIS A 447 23.88 -9.25 29.89
C HIS A 447 23.31 -10.33 30.79
N VAL A 448 24.20 -11.13 31.34
CA VAL A 448 23.95 -12.23 32.28
C VAL A 448 25.25 -12.42 33.05
N GLU A 449 25.17 -12.78 34.32
CA GLU A 449 26.34 -13.04 35.15
C GLU A 449 27.24 -14.11 34.52
N ASP A 450 28.55 -14.01 34.74
CA ASP A 450 29.53 -14.91 34.10
C ASP A 450 29.35 -16.38 34.55
N GLU A 451 28.94 -16.61 35.79
CA GLU A 451 28.66 -17.94 36.32
C GLU A 451 27.44 -18.60 35.65
N ASP A 452 26.45 -17.80 35.27
CA ASP A 452 25.20 -18.26 34.66
C ASP A 452 25.29 -18.40 33.14
N TYR A 453 26.25 -17.73 32.49
CA TYR A 453 26.40 -17.76 31.03
C TYR A 453 26.45 -19.19 30.47
N ASN A 454 27.14 -20.09 31.16
CA ASN A 454 27.27 -21.49 30.74
C ASN A 454 25.96 -22.27 30.82
N ASN A 455 25.07 -21.90 31.74
CA ASN A 455 23.75 -22.50 31.95
C ASN A 455 22.66 -21.81 31.11
N MET A 456 23.02 -20.79 30.33
CA MET A 456 22.03 -20.05 29.57
C MET A 456 21.50 -20.86 28.38
N PRO A 457 20.17 -20.92 28.15
CA PRO A 457 19.54 -21.50 26.98
C PRO A 457 20.22 -21.11 25.68
N LEU A 458 20.39 -22.10 24.82
CA LEU A 458 21.02 -21.94 23.52
C LEU A 458 20.20 -21.02 22.60
N SER A 459 18.87 -21.01 22.73
CA SER A 459 18.01 -20.11 21.93
C SER A 459 18.22 -18.63 22.23
N LEU A 460 18.76 -18.29 23.41
CA LEU A 460 19.07 -16.92 23.81
C LEU A 460 20.51 -16.51 23.52
N ARG A 461 21.38 -17.47 23.12
CA ARG A 461 22.73 -17.18 22.66
C ARG A 461 22.72 -16.66 21.23
N PHE A 462 23.68 -15.80 20.92
CA PHE A 462 23.85 -15.31 19.56
C PHE A 462 24.75 -16.22 18.74
N PHE A 463 24.37 -16.40 17.47
CA PHE A 463 25.11 -17.11 16.44
C PHE A 463 25.05 -16.35 15.12
N ALA A 464 26.11 -16.42 14.33
CA ALA A 464 26.17 -15.88 12.98
C ALA A 464 26.56 -16.96 11.95
N GLY A 465 26.41 -16.65 10.67
CA GLY A 465 26.62 -17.58 9.55
C GLY A 465 25.32 -18.19 9.02
N GLY A 466 25.28 -18.46 7.71
CA GLY A 466 24.10 -18.96 6.99
C GLY A 466 23.40 -17.93 6.10
N ASP A 467 22.33 -18.35 5.42
CA ASP A 467 21.59 -17.62 4.38
C ASP A 467 21.14 -16.21 4.81
N LYS A 468 20.76 -16.07 6.09
CA LYS A 468 20.21 -14.81 6.64
C LYS A 468 21.18 -14.04 7.53
N SER A 469 22.45 -14.45 7.63
CA SER A 469 23.45 -13.84 8.50
C SER A 469 24.71 -13.42 7.73
N VAL A 470 25.72 -14.29 7.63
CA VAL A 470 26.93 -14.07 6.84
C VAL A 470 27.04 -15.25 5.87
N ARG A 471 26.68 -15.01 4.61
CA ARG A 471 26.80 -16.01 3.55
C ARG A 471 28.27 -16.35 3.30
N GLY A 472 28.55 -17.58 2.89
CA GLY A 472 29.90 -18.14 2.78
C GLY A 472 30.27 -19.05 3.96
N TYR A 473 29.54 -18.96 5.07
CA TYR A 473 29.70 -19.79 6.26
C TYR A 473 28.48 -20.67 6.51
N GLU A 474 28.68 -21.71 7.32
CA GLU A 474 27.58 -22.57 7.75
C GLU A 474 26.62 -21.90 8.71
N TYR A 475 25.38 -22.40 8.70
CA TYR A 475 24.36 -22.00 9.63
C TYR A 475 24.89 -22.03 11.06
N LYS A 476 24.89 -20.87 11.74
CA LYS A 476 25.37 -20.68 13.11
C LYS A 476 26.86 -20.98 13.36
N TYR A 477 27.68 -21.09 12.34
CA TYR A 477 29.10 -21.45 12.47
C TYR A 477 29.99 -20.35 13.06
N LEU A 478 29.66 -19.08 12.82
CA LEU A 478 30.43 -17.94 13.30
C LEU A 478 30.05 -17.63 14.75
N SER A 479 30.63 -18.40 15.67
CA SER A 479 30.49 -18.22 17.11
C SER A 479 31.79 -18.60 17.84
N PRO A 480 31.97 -18.15 19.09
CA PRO A 480 33.04 -18.62 19.96
C PRO A 480 33.00 -20.14 20.13
N GLU A 481 34.18 -20.70 20.42
CA GLU A 481 34.40 -22.11 20.68
C GLU A 481 34.90 -22.34 22.10
N LEU A 482 34.49 -23.46 22.69
CA LEU A 482 35.04 -24.00 23.92
C LEU A 482 35.32 -25.48 23.65
N ASP A 483 36.57 -25.89 23.85
CA ASP A 483 37.04 -27.27 23.62
C ASP A 483 36.70 -27.81 22.22
N GLY A 484 36.78 -26.94 21.20
CA GLY A 484 36.46 -27.29 19.80
C GLY A 484 34.97 -27.30 19.46
N HIS A 485 34.09 -27.00 20.41
CA HIS A 485 32.65 -26.92 20.18
C HIS A 485 32.16 -25.48 20.11
N LYS A 486 31.31 -25.17 19.14
CA LYS A 486 30.60 -23.89 19.04
C LYS A 486 29.66 -23.73 20.23
N ILE A 487 29.74 -22.60 20.93
CA ILE A 487 28.95 -22.36 22.16
C ILE A 487 28.03 -21.14 22.11
N GLY A 488 28.06 -20.37 21.03
CA GLY A 488 27.33 -19.09 20.94
C GLY A 488 28.00 -17.97 21.70
N ALA A 489 27.46 -16.76 21.58
CA ALA A 489 28.09 -15.54 22.11
C ALA A 489 27.12 -14.58 22.82
N ARG A 490 27.69 -13.62 23.56
CA ARG A 490 26.98 -12.51 24.23
C ARG A 490 26.49 -11.41 23.28
N TYR A 491 27.16 -11.21 22.15
CA TYR A 491 26.85 -10.15 21.21
C TYR A 491 26.75 -10.69 19.78
N LEU A 492 25.91 -10.04 18.97
CA LEU A 492 25.77 -10.29 17.54
C LEU A 492 25.98 -8.99 16.79
N VAL A 493 26.82 -9.02 15.75
CA VAL A 493 26.97 -7.92 14.81
C VAL A 493 26.94 -8.51 13.41
N VAL A 494 25.92 -8.17 12.62
CA VAL A 494 25.79 -8.61 11.23
C VAL A 494 25.32 -7.45 10.36
N GLY A 495 26.03 -7.22 9.26
CA GLY A 495 25.70 -6.27 8.21
C GLY A 495 25.77 -6.94 6.84
N SER A 496 24.94 -6.49 5.90
CA SER A 496 24.98 -6.94 4.52
C SER A 496 24.56 -5.83 3.58
N ALA A 497 25.28 -5.71 2.47
CA ALA A 497 24.94 -4.83 1.35
C ALA A 497 24.87 -5.67 0.08
N GLU A 498 23.73 -5.62 -0.60
CA GLU A 498 23.44 -6.38 -1.82
C GLU A 498 22.91 -5.43 -2.90
N VAL A 499 23.40 -5.61 -4.13
CA VAL A 499 22.94 -4.88 -5.31
C VAL A 499 22.38 -5.89 -6.29
N ASP A 500 21.12 -5.71 -6.65
CA ASP A 500 20.48 -6.49 -7.70
C ASP A 500 20.35 -5.66 -8.98
N TYR A 501 20.59 -6.31 -10.12
CA TYR A 501 20.32 -5.80 -11.45
C TYR A 501 19.28 -6.68 -12.15
N LYS A 502 18.15 -6.07 -12.50
CA LYS A 502 17.03 -6.72 -13.17
C LYS A 502 17.35 -6.93 -14.66
N VAL A 503 17.59 -8.18 -15.04
CA VAL A 503 17.95 -8.58 -16.42
C VAL A 503 16.72 -8.87 -17.28
N SER A 504 15.59 -9.23 -16.67
CA SER A 504 14.29 -9.41 -17.34
C SER A 504 13.13 -9.13 -16.38
N GLN A 505 11.88 -9.32 -16.81
CA GLN A 505 10.72 -9.09 -15.93
C GLN A 505 10.72 -9.97 -14.67
N ASP A 506 11.19 -11.22 -14.80
CA ASP A 506 11.15 -12.22 -13.73
C ASP A 506 12.53 -12.60 -13.17
N TRP A 507 13.61 -12.05 -13.72
CA TRP A 507 14.98 -12.40 -13.31
C TRP A 507 15.82 -11.17 -12.96
N ALA A 508 16.61 -11.31 -11.90
CA ALA A 508 17.69 -10.40 -11.57
C ALA A 508 18.96 -11.16 -11.20
N VAL A 509 20.10 -10.53 -11.42
CA VAL A 509 21.40 -10.97 -10.91
C VAL A 509 21.77 -10.10 -9.72
N ALA A 510 22.49 -10.66 -8.76
CA ALA A 510 22.85 -9.99 -7.51
C ALA A 510 24.36 -10.09 -7.26
N THR A 511 24.91 -9.10 -6.57
CA THR A 511 26.20 -9.19 -5.90
C THR A 511 26.06 -8.67 -4.49
N PHE A 512 26.79 -9.24 -3.55
CA PHE A 512 26.68 -8.87 -2.15
C PHE A 512 27.99 -8.99 -1.38
N VAL A 513 28.05 -8.24 -0.29
CA VAL A 513 29.04 -8.39 0.78
C VAL A 513 28.29 -8.49 2.10
N ASP A 514 28.59 -9.54 2.84
CA ASP A 514 28.12 -9.76 4.21
C ASP A 514 29.31 -9.66 5.15
N TYR A 515 29.11 -9.07 6.32
CA TYR A 515 30.14 -8.89 7.35
C TYR A 515 29.53 -9.04 8.74
N GLY A 516 30.11 -9.88 9.58
CA GLY A 516 29.59 -10.08 10.92
C GLY A 516 30.13 -11.31 11.65
N GLY A 517 29.60 -11.51 12.85
CA GLY A 517 30.01 -12.58 13.76
C GLY A 517 29.22 -12.52 15.07
N ALA A 518 29.21 -13.63 15.79
CA ALA A 518 28.82 -13.65 17.19
C ALA A 518 30.09 -13.60 18.06
N ILE A 519 30.16 -12.65 19.00
CA ILE A 519 31.38 -12.32 19.76
C ILE A 519 31.09 -12.15 21.25
N ASN A 520 32.08 -12.41 22.09
CA ASN A 520 31.97 -12.17 23.54
C ASN A 520 32.58 -10.82 23.95
N LYS A 521 33.52 -10.30 23.17
CA LYS A 521 34.14 -8.98 23.35
C LYS A 521 34.12 -8.22 22.03
N PHE A 522 33.82 -6.91 22.08
CA PHE A 522 33.81 -6.04 20.88
C PHE A 522 35.18 -5.90 20.18
N THR A 523 36.27 -6.36 20.79
CA THR A 523 37.61 -6.41 20.20
C THR A 523 37.87 -7.65 19.36
N GLU A 524 37.00 -8.68 19.43
CA GLU A 524 37.13 -9.89 18.62
C GLU A 524 36.89 -9.57 17.13
N PRO A 525 37.68 -10.15 16.21
CA PRO A 525 37.52 -9.91 14.78
C PRO A 525 36.19 -10.49 14.28
N LEU A 526 35.60 -9.82 13.30
CA LEU A 526 34.41 -10.28 12.57
C LEU A 526 34.82 -10.84 11.21
N ASP A 527 33.96 -11.66 10.64
CA ASP A 527 34.23 -12.36 9.39
C ASP A 527 33.39 -11.78 8.24
N SER A 528 33.85 -11.96 7.01
CA SER A 528 33.11 -11.52 5.82
C SER A 528 32.94 -12.64 4.81
N GLY A 529 31.87 -12.51 4.02
CA GLY A 529 31.64 -13.31 2.83
C GLY A 529 31.14 -12.43 1.70
N VAL A 530 31.64 -12.69 0.49
CA VAL A 530 31.24 -11.99 -0.73
C VAL A 530 30.63 -12.98 -1.70
N GLY A 531 29.72 -12.54 -2.55
CA GLY A 531 29.12 -13.48 -3.47
C GLY A 531 28.31 -12.86 -4.59
N VAL A 532 27.84 -13.75 -5.46
CA VAL A 532 26.97 -13.45 -6.58
C VAL A 532 25.72 -14.30 -6.49
N GLY A 533 24.61 -13.80 -7.04
CA GLY A 533 23.34 -14.47 -6.91
C GLY A 533 22.43 -14.34 -8.12
N LEU A 534 21.48 -15.25 -8.21
CA LEU A 534 20.33 -15.21 -9.10
C LEU A 534 19.07 -15.01 -8.27
N ARG A 535 18.17 -14.17 -8.78
CA ARG A 535 16.85 -13.90 -8.20
C ARG A 535 15.80 -14.25 -9.25
N TRP A 536 14.88 -15.14 -8.89
CA TRP A 536 13.75 -15.47 -9.73
C TRP A 536 12.44 -15.08 -9.04
N PHE A 537 11.68 -14.18 -9.68
CA PHE A 537 10.40 -13.69 -9.17
C PHE A 537 9.27 -14.60 -9.64
N SER A 538 9.22 -15.81 -9.08
CA SER A 538 8.19 -16.79 -9.41
C SER A 538 6.78 -16.31 -9.02
N PRO A 539 5.70 -16.86 -9.63
CA PRO A 539 4.33 -16.52 -9.25
C PRO A 539 4.00 -16.76 -7.77
N VAL A 540 4.74 -17.65 -7.10
CA VAL A 540 4.51 -18.04 -5.70
C VAL A 540 5.47 -17.36 -4.70
N GLY A 541 6.42 -16.54 -5.19
CA GLY A 541 7.34 -15.75 -4.36
C GLY A 541 8.76 -15.65 -4.92
N PRO A 542 9.62 -14.79 -4.34
CA PRO A 542 11.02 -14.67 -4.75
C PRO A 542 11.82 -15.91 -4.37
N VAL A 543 12.63 -16.39 -5.31
CA VAL A 543 13.61 -17.46 -5.11
C VAL A 543 15.00 -16.84 -5.24
N ARG A 544 15.89 -17.16 -4.29
CA ARG A 544 17.28 -16.70 -4.26
C ARG A 544 18.21 -17.89 -4.32
N PHE A 545 19.17 -17.82 -5.22
CA PHE A 545 20.29 -18.76 -5.31
C PHE A 545 21.58 -17.95 -5.29
N ASP A 546 22.42 -18.15 -4.30
CA ASP A 546 23.65 -17.40 -4.09
C ASP A 546 24.86 -18.33 -4.05
N LEU A 547 25.95 -17.90 -4.67
CA LEU A 547 27.29 -18.46 -4.50
C LEU A 547 28.11 -17.50 -3.67
N ALA A 548 28.51 -17.92 -2.48
CA ALA A 548 29.21 -17.09 -1.51
C ALA A 548 30.58 -17.65 -1.17
N PHE A 549 31.56 -16.77 -1.02
CA PHE A 549 32.96 -17.07 -0.77
C PHE A 549 33.37 -16.45 0.57
N PRO A 550 33.73 -17.25 1.59
CA PRO A 550 34.31 -16.73 2.82
C PRO A 550 35.63 -16.00 2.49
N GLN A 551 35.96 -14.95 3.26
CA GLN A 551 37.17 -14.15 3.04
C GLN A 551 38.27 -14.41 4.07
N ASP A 552 38.08 -15.44 4.91
CA ASP A 552 39.06 -15.91 5.88
C ASP A 552 39.46 -17.37 5.60
N ASN A 553 40.34 -17.92 6.42
CA ASN A 553 40.75 -19.33 6.35
C ASN A 553 39.91 -20.25 7.27
N LYS A 554 38.77 -19.78 7.82
CA LYS A 554 37.91 -20.59 8.69
C LYS A 554 36.96 -21.49 7.90
N ALA A 555 36.86 -21.28 6.60
CA ALA A 555 36.07 -22.09 5.68
C ALA A 555 36.78 -22.20 4.32
N ASP A 556 37.07 -23.42 3.88
CA ASP A 556 37.96 -23.68 2.75
C ASP A 556 37.29 -23.60 1.37
N ASN A 557 35.96 -23.50 1.29
CA ASN A 557 35.20 -23.61 0.04
C ASN A 557 34.09 -22.56 -0.11
N PHE A 558 33.71 -22.30 -1.37
CA PHE A 558 32.49 -21.56 -1.67
C PHE A 558 31.25 -22.33 -1.19
N ARG A 559 30.21 -21.61 -0.81
CA ARG A 559 28.93 -22.17 -0.38
C ARG A 559 27.80 -21.73 -1.29
N ILE A 560 26.90 -22.67 -1.54
CA ILE A 560 25.62 -22.40 -2.16
C ILE A 560 24.65 -22.03 -1.04
N HIS A 561 23.96 -20.92 -1.22
CA HIS A 561 22.82 -20.54 -0.39
C HIS A 561 21.56 -20.51 -1.24
N PHE A 562 20.48 -21.10 -0.71
CA PHE A 562 19.19 -21.12 -1.38
C PHE A 562 18.09 -20.72 -0.42
N SER A 563 17.21 -19.82 -0.84
CA SER A 563 16.05 -19.44 -0.03
C SER A 563 14.84 -19.04 -0.88
N ILE A 564 13.65 -19.28 -0.32
CA ILE A 564 12.36 -18.86 -0.88
C ILE A 564 11.62 -18.03 0.16
N GLY A 565 11.15 -16.85 -0.25
CA GLY A 565 10.33 -15.98 0.59
C GLY A 565 10.46 -14.49 0.23
N PRO A 566 9.58 -13.64 0.78
CA PRO A 566 9.61 -12.20 0.53
C PRO A 566 10.86 -11.54 1.12
N ASP A 567 11.22 -10.37 0.57
CA ASP A 567 12.42 -9.64 0.98
C ASP A 567 12.24 -8.90 2.33
N LEU A 568 11.07 -8.30 2.55
CA LEU A 568 10.70 -7.47 3.71
C LEU A 568 9.56 -8.07 4.53
#